data_AF-A0A7I4XS23-F1
#
_entry.id   AF-A0A7I4XS23-F1
#
_cell.length_a   1.000
_cell.length_b   1.000
_cell.length_c   1.000
_cell.angle_alpha   90.00
_cell.angle_beta   90.00
_cell.angle_gamma   90.00
#
_symmetry.space_group_name_H-M   'P 1'
#
loop_
_entity.id
_entity.type
_entity.pdbx_description
1 polymer ?
#
loop_
_entity_poly.entity_id
_entity_poly.type
_entity_poly.pdbx_seq_one_letter_code
_entity_poly.pdbx_strand_id
1 'polypeptide(L)'
;MNVGRLYIEGHALFKIIVGDDFNTKEYKMPLCLTFIDLKKAFDSFEIEGITEALVNQGVPTQSTQYVSMLHKLYNSFTIGISPFCKEVINIVKRRARQGDTISPKLFSAALEKVMRHAE
;
A
#
# COMPACT_ATOMS: atom_id res chain seq x y z
N MET A 1 7.15 -17.12 -20.32
CA MET A 1 6.46 -16.35 -19.25
C MET A 1 5.49 -17.29 -18.58
N ASN A 2 5.97 -17.99 -17.56
CA ASN A 2 5.14 -18.90 -16.78
C ASN A 2 3.98 -18.17 -16.10
N VAL A 3 2.84 -18.86 -16.02
CA VAL A 3 1.56 -18.32 -15.52
C VAL A 3 1.72 -17.91 -14.06
N GLY A 4 1.52 -16.62 -13.77
CA GLY A 4 1.64 -16.07 -12.42
C GLY A 4 0.71 -16.77 -11.42
N ARG A 5 1.26 -17.19 -10.28
CA ARG A 5 0.49 -17.80 -9.19
C ARG A 5 -0.02 -16.70 -8.26
N LEU A 6 -1.27 -16.85 -7.83
CA LEU A 6 -1.89 -15.98 -6.84
C LEU A 6 -1.56 -16.52 -5.45
N TYR A 7 -1.04 -15.66 -4.59
CA TYR A 7 -0.72 -15.99 -3.20
C TYR A 7 -1.53 -15.09 -2.26
N ILE A 8 -1.93 -15.66 -1.13
CA ILE A 8 -2.71 -15.00 -0.09
C ILE A 8 -1.99 -15.23 1.23
N GLU A 9 -1.58 -14.15 1.88
CA GLU A 9 -1.08 -14.18 3.25
C GLU A 9 -1.77 -13.06 4.04
N GLY A 10 -2.54 -13.43 5.07
CA GLY A 10 -3.41 -12.50 5.80
C GLY A 10 -4.51 -11.88 4.91
N HIS A 11 -4.67 -10.55 4.98
CA HIS A 11 -5.60 -9.77 4.14
C HIS A 11 -4.99 -9.27 2.82
N ALA A 12 -3.69 -9.46 2.61
CA ALA A 12 -2.99 -9.01 1.42
C ALA A 12 -3.07 -10.10 0.33
N LEU A 13 -3.59 -9.71 -0.84
CA LEU A 13 -3.51 -10.52 -2.04
C LEU A 13 -2.31 -10.03 -2.85
N PHE A 14 -1.40 -10.94 -3.22
CA PHE A 14 -0.30 -10.61 -4.11
C PHE A 14 -0.18 -11.62 -5.24
N LYS A 15 0.19 -11.14 -6.42
CA LYS A 15 0.46 -11.98 -7.59
C LYS A 15 1.97 -12.05 -7.76
N ILE A 16 2.50 -13.26 -7.73
CA ILE A 16 3.91 -13.51 -8.02
C ILE A 16 4.02 -14.00 -9.46
N ILE A 17 4.84 -13.32 -10.24
CA ILE A 17 5.19 -13.73 -11.60
C ILE A 17 6.70 -13.99 -11.61
N VAL A 18 7.07 -15.25 -11.77
CA VAL A 18 8.47 -15.64 -11.97
C VAL A 18 8.71 -15.69 -13.47
N GLY A 19 9.60 -14.84 -13.94
CA GLY A 19 10.10 -14.85 -15.31
C GLY A 19 11.19 -15.91 -15.47
N ASP A 20 11.13 -16.61 -16.61
CA ASP A 20 12.13 -17.62 -16.99
C ASP A 20 13.46 -16.94 -17.34
N ASP A 21 14.58 -17.68 -17.29
CA ASP A 21 15.95 -17.17 -17.50
C ASP A 21 16.06 -16.19 -18.68
N PHE A 22 16.24 -14.91 -18.34
CA PHE A 22 16.49 -13.85 -19.32
C PHE A 22 17.97 -13.80 -19.62
N ASN A 23 18.33 -13.97 -20.90
CA ASN A 23 19.69 -13.75 -21.35
C ASN A 23 19.95 -12.25 -21.43
N THR A 24 20.72 -11.71 -20.49
CA THR A 24 20.98 -10.27 -20.43
C THR A 24 22.08 -9.85 -21.40
N LYS A 25 21.83 -8.78 -22.17
CA LYS A 25 22.83 -8.22 -23.09
C LYS A 25 23.99 -7.55 -22.34
N GLU A 26 23.69 -6.89 -21.22
CA GLU A 26 24.64 -6.09 -20.45
C GLU A 26 25.52 -6.97 -19.56
N TYR A 27 24.90 -7.82 -18.73
CA TYR A 27 25.61 -8.63 -17.75
C TYR A 27 26.07 -10.00 -18.29
N LYS A 28 25.66 -10.38 -19.51
CA LYS A 28 26.01 -11.65 -20.18
C LYS A 28 25.78 -12.89 -19.30
N MET A 29 24.79 -12.84 -18.42
CA MET A 29 24.41 -13.92 -17.51
C MET A 29 22.90 -14.17 -17.53
N PRO A 30 22.45 -15.40 -17.26
CA PRO A 30 21.03 -15.70 -17.08
C PRO A 30 20.51 -15.03 -15.80
N LEU A 31 19.40 -14.30 -15.92
CA LEU A 31 18.69 -13.73 -14.78
C LEU A 31 17.30 -14.35 -14.64
N CYS A 32 16.96 -14.76 -13.43
CA CYS A 32 15.59 -15.05 -13.03
C CYS A 32 15.00 -13.81 -12.34
N LEU A 33 13.84 -13.33 -12.81
CA LEU A 33 13.17 -12.17 -12.23
C LEU A 33 11.87 -12.60 -11.57
N THR A 34 11.63 -12.13 -10.35
CA THR A 34 10.35 -12.32 -9.65
C THR A 34 9.66 -10.97 -9.49
N PHE A 35 8.47 -10.83 -10.07
CA PHE A 35 7.62 -9.66 -9.92
C PHE A 35 6.55 -9.94 -8.88
N ILE A 36 6.37 -9.02 -7.94
CA ILE A 36 5.34 -9.08 -6.90
C ILE A 36 4.40 -7.90 -7.10
N ASP A 37 3.14 -8.19 -7.46
CA ASP A 37 2.09 -7.18 -7.59
C ASP A 37 1.16 -7.24 -6.37
N LEU A 38 1.01 -6.11 -5.66
CA LEU A 38 0.19 -5.98 -4.45
C LEU A 38 -1.24 -5.57 -4.83
N LYS A 39 -2.19 -6.50 -4.72
CA LYS A 39 -3.60 -6.22 -5.00
C LYS A 39 -4.16 -5.29 -3.93
N LYS A 40 -4.74 -4.17 -4.39
CA LYS A 40 -5.36 -3.16 -3.51
C LYS A 40 -4.40 -2.71 -2.41
N ALA A 41 -3.16 -2.42 -2.78
CA ALA A 41 -2.12 -2.01 -1.83
C ALA A 41 -2.55 -0.84 -0.92
N PHE A 42 -3.40 0.05 -1.42
CA PHE A 42 -4.01 1.15 -0.66
C PHE A 42 -5.14 0.72 0.30
N ASP A 43 -5.79 -0.41 0.07
CA ASP A 43 -6.78 -0.94 1.01
C ASP A 43 -6.12 -1.66 2.20
N SER A 44 -4.88 -2.14 2.01
CA SER A 44 -4.15 -3.01 2.95
C SER A 44 -3.37 -2.27 4.04
N PHE A 45 -3.47 -0.93 4.09
CA PHE A 45 -2.76 -0.16 5.11
C PHE A 45 -3.32 -0.37 6.50
N GLU A 46 -2.44 -0.69 7.44
CA GLU A 46 -2.70 -0.59 8.87
C GLU A 46 -2.12 0.73 9.38
N ILE A 47 -2.93 1.49 10.13
CA ILE A 47 -2.54 2.83 10.61
C ILE A 47 -1.37 2.71 11.59
N GLU A 48 -1.35 1.62 12.35
CA GLU A 48 -0.29 1.22 13.27
C GLU A 48 1.04 1.04 12.53
N GLY A 49 1.03 0.28 11.43
CA GLY A 49 2.21 0.05 10.60
C GLY A 49 2.75 1.33 9.94
N ILE A 50 1.87 2.20 9.46
CA ILE A 50 2.26 3.53 8.93
C ILE A 50 2.89 4.38 10.03
N THR A 51 2.28 4.42 11.21
CA THR A 51 2.75 5.24 12.33
C THR A 51 4.17 4.84 12.72
N GLU A 52 4.42 3.53 12.85
CA GLU A 52 5.74 3.02 13.17
C GLU A 52 6.77 3.32 12.07
N ALA A 53 6.37 3.19 10.79
CA ALA A 53 7.23 3.53 9.66
C ALA A 53 7.64 5.01 9.67
N LEU A 54 6.70 5.92 9.98
CA LEU A 54 6.98 7.35 10.08
C LEU A 54 7.95 7.67 11.24
N VAL A 55 7.76 7.02 12.39
CA VAL A 55 8.68 7.16 13.53
C VAL A 55 10.09 6.71 13.16
N ASN A 56 10.22 5.58 12.46
CA ASN A 56 11.51 5.07 11.99
C ASN A 56 12.20 5.98 10.96
N GLN A 57 11.44 6.82 10.25
CA GLN A 57 11.97 7.83 9.34
C GLN A 57 12.33 9.15 10.04
N GLY A 58 12.22 9.23 11.37
CA GLY A 58 12.55 10.41 12.15
C GLY A 58 11.43 11.46 12.19
N VAL A 59 10.20 11.12 11.80
CA VAL A 59 9.04 11.99 12.02
C VAL A 59 8.79 12.05 13.54
N PRO A 60 8.92 13.22 14.18
CA PRO A 60 8.89 13.31 15.65
C PRO A 60 7.56 12.81 16.22
N THR A 61 7.59 11.89 17.18
CA THR A 61 6.40 11.39 17.91
C THR A 61 5.64 12.47 18.68
N GLN A 62 6.28 13.62 18.96
CA GLN A 62 5.63 14.83 19.50
C GLN A 62 4.56 15.40 18.54
N SER A 63 4.53 14.94 17.29
CA SER A 63 3.43 15.07 16.36
C SER A 63 2.29 14.07 16.64
N THR A 64 1.93 13.86 17.91
CA THR A 64 0.68 13.17 18.32
C THR A 64 -0.52 13.75 17.56
N GLN A 65 -0.46 15.03 17.20
CA GLN A 65 -1.42 15.70 16.33
C GLN A 65 -1.43 15.15 14.90
N TYR A 66 -0.29 14.90 14.26
CA TYR A 66 -0.23 14.42 12.87
C TYR A 66 -0.70 12.96 12.76
N VAL A 67 -0.23 12.09 13.65
CA VAL A 67 -0.69 10.70 13.72
C VAL A 67 -2.18 10.62 14.05
N SER A 68 -2.65 11.41 15.02
CA SER A 68 -4.09 11.45 15.33
C SER A 68 -4.93 12.06 14.21
N MET A 69 -4.41 13.04 13.47
CA MET A 69 -5.06 13.58 12.27
C MET A 69 -5.14 12.53 11.17
N LEU A 70 -4.07 11.78 10.89
CA LEU A 70 -4.11 10.66 9.94
C LEU A 70 -5.10 9.58 10.38
N HIS A 71 -5.09 9.22 11.66
CA HIS A 71 -6.04 8.26 12.22
C HIS A 71 -7.49 8.75 12.05
N LYS A 72 -7.78 10.03 12.32
CA LYS A 72 -9.10 10.63 12.08
C LYS A 72 -9.47 10.66 10.60
N LEU A 73 -8.56 11.08 9.73
CA LEU A 73 -8.79 11.16 8.27
C LEU A 73 -9.13 9.78 7.68
N TYR A 74 -8.44 8.73 8.10
CA TYR A 74 -8.63 7.39 7.57
C TYR A 74 -9.69 6.55 8.30
N ASN A 75 -10.11 6.92 9.52
CA ASN A 75 -11.21 6.24 10.23
C ASN A 75 -12.60 6.89 10.06
N SER A 76 -12.69 8.18 9.73
CA SER A 76 -13.96 8.93 9.78
C SER A 76 -14.57 9.22 8.40
N PHE A 77 -14.09 8.59 7.33
CA PHE A 77 -14.48 9.01 5.98
C PHE A 77 -15.83 8.44 5.56
N THR A 78 -16.73 9.34 5.16
CA THR A 78 -18.05 9.03 4.60
C THR A 78 -18.09 9.58 3.18
N ILE A 79 -18.29 8.72 2.19
CA ILE A 79 -18.54 9.16 0.81
C ILE A 79 -20.04 9.33 0.66
N GLY A 80 -20.48 10.55 0.35
CA GLY A 80 -21.84 10.85 -0.07
C GLY A 80 -21.91 10.84 -1.60
N ILE A 81 -22.61 9.88 -2.16
CA ILE A 81 -22.95 9.88 -3.60
C ILE A 81 -24.41 10.30 -3.72
N SER A 82 -24.69 11.35 -4.50
CA SER A 82 -26.05 11.80 -4.80
C SER A 82 -26.32 11.64 -6.30
N PRO A 83 -26.85 10.49 -6.75
CA PRO A 83 -27.33 10.35 -8.10
C PRO A 83 -28.73 10.96 -8.17
N PHE A 84 -28.86 12.12 -8.83
CA PHE A 84 -30.13 12.78 -9.14
C PHE A 84 -31.11 12.90 -7.96
N CYS A 85 -30.89 13.90 -7.11
CA CYS A 85 -31.89 14.46 -6.18
C CYS A 85 -32.75 13.43 -5.40
N LYS A 86 -32.22 12.83 -4.33
CA LYS A 86 -32.79 12.98 -2.96
C LYS A 86 -32.22 12.09 -1.86
N GLU A 87 -31.30 11.17 -2.09
CA GLU A 87 -30.66 10.45 -0.98
C GLU A 87 -29.13 10.45 -1.07
N VAL A 88 -28.50 10.92 0.01
CA VAL A 88 -27.06 10.77 0.22
C VAL A 88 -26.85 9.36 0.77
N ILE A 89 -26.37 8.45 -0.08
CA ILE A 89 -25.92 7.15 0.40
C ILE A 89 -24.58 7.36 1.09
N ASN A 90 -24.56 7.27 2.42
CA ASN A 90 -23.34 7.28 3.22
C ASN A 90 -22.68 5.91 3.15
N ILE A 91 -21.79 5.72 2.19
CA ILE A 91 -20.99 4.49 2.12
C ILE A 91 -19.79 4.68 3.06
N VAL A 92 -19.80 3.96 4.18
CA VAL A 92 -18.66 3.88 5.10
C VAL A 92 -17.88 2.60 4.82
N LYS A 93 -16.55 2.72 4.95
CA LYS A 93 -15.49 1.68 4.95
C LYS A 93 -14.80 1.46 3.60
N ARG A 94 -13.70 2.17 3.36
CA ARG A 94 -12.32 1.60 3.42
C ARG A 94 -11.22 2.63 3.09
N ARG A 95 -10.01 2.21 3.50
CA ARG A 95 -8.74 2.91 3.70
C ARG A 95 -8.03 3.31 2.39
N ALA A 96 -7.03 4.18 2.55
CA ALA A 96 -6.21 4.94 1.60
C ALA A 96 -6.82 5.32 0.22
N ARG A 97 -6.88 6.62 -0.02
CA ARG A 97 -7.56 7.25 -1.16
C ARG A 97 -6.72 7.12 -2.42
N GLN A 98 -7.23 6.43 -3.44
CA GLN A 98 -6.68 6.58 -4.80
C GLN A 98 -6.94 8.02 -5.27
N GLY A 99 -5.89 8.82 -5.38
CA GLY A 99 -5.97 10.25 -5.74
C GLY A 99 -5.71 11.24 -4.60
N ASP A 100 -5.38 10.77 -3.38
CA ASP A 100 -4.91 11.67 -2.31
C ASP A 100 -3.40 11.86 -2.39
N THR A 101 -2.97 13.12 -2.33
CA THR A 101 -1.58 13.56 -2.37
C THR A 101 -0.70 12.90 -1.29
N ILE A 102 -1.25 12.54 -0.12
CA ILE A 102 -0.47 11.95 0.98
C ILE A 102 -0.35 10.43 0.89
N SER A 103 -1.30 9.74 0.25
CA SER A 103 -1.34 8.28 0.22
C SER A 103 -0.09 7.64 -0.43
N PRO A 104 0.47 8.16 -1.56
CA PRO A 104 1.72 7.66 -2.11
C PRO A 104 2.91 7.75 -1.14
N LYS A 105 3.02 8.86 -0.38
CA LYS A 105 4.13 9.05 0.56
C LYS A 105 4.06 8.08 1.74
N LEU A 106 2.85 7.88 2.28
CA LEU A 106 2.63 6.90 3.35
C LEU A 106 2.87 5.47 2.85
N PHE A 107 2.53 5.18 1.59
CA PHE A 107 2.84 3.90 0.94
C PHE A 107 4.34 3.65 0.89
N SER A 108 5.09 4.61 0.34
CA SER A 108 6.55 4.50 0.24
C SER A 108 7.20 4.34 1.61
N ALA A 109 6.72 5.06 2.64
CA ALA A 109 7.27 4.94 3.99
C ALA A 109 7.06 3.55 4.60
N ALA A 110 5.84 3.01 4.49
CA ALA A 110 5.54 1.67 4.97
C ALA A 110 6.32 0.61 4.18
N LEU A 111 6.42 0.75 2.86
CA LEU A 111 7.15 -0.18 2.00
C LEU A 111 8.65 -0.18 2.30
N GLU A 112 9.25 0.99 2.50
CA GLU A 112 10.67 1.13 2.85
C GLU A 112 10.99 0.44 4.18
N LYS A 113 10.10 0.57 5.18
CA LYS A 113 10.23 -0.17 6.44
C LYS A 113 10.25 -1.67 6.20
N VAL A 114 9.33 -2.21 5.40
CA VAL A 114 9.27 -3.66 5.11
C VAL A 114 10.54 -4.12 4.38
N MET A 115 10.97 -3.39 3.35
CA MET A 115 12.15 -3.74 2.55
C MET A 115 13.43 -3.75 3.37
N ARG A 116 13.59 -2.83 4.33
CA ARG A 116 14.74 -2.82 5.25
C ARG A 116 14.84 -4.04 6.17
N HIS A 117 13.75 -4.74 6.41
CA HIS A 117 13.73 -5.95 7.26
C HIS A 117 13.67 -7.25 6.43
N ALA A 118 13.63 -7.13 5.09
CA ALA A 118 13.58 -8.26 4.17
C ALA A 118 14.96 -8.67 3.63
N GLU A 119 16.03 -7.97 4.06
CA GLU A 119 17.44 -8.38 3.90
C GLU A 119 17.82 -9.48 4.90
#